data_AF-A0A074T9G5-F1
#
_entry.id   AF-A0A074T9G5-F1
#
_cell.length_a   1.000
_cell.length_b   1.000
_cell.length_c   1.000
_cell.angle_alpha   90.00
_cell.angle_beta   90.00
_cell.angle_gamma   90.00
#
_symmetry.space_group_name_H-M   'P 1'
#
loop_
_entity.id
_entity.type
_entity.pdbx_description
1 polymer ?
#
loop_
_entity_poly.entity_id
_entity_poly.type
_entity_poly.pdbx_seq_one_letter_code
_entity_poly.pdbx_strand_id
1 'polypeptide(L)' 'DIGGGPISAKRKLTLVLQLSPPDAYEGGTLEVMPGAQVLEASRAQGCVTVFPSFTLHQVTPVRSGVRHSLTVWAHGPAFR' A
#
# COMPACT_ATOMS: atom_id res chain seq x y z
N ASP A 1 -12.43 4.87 2.51
CA ASP A 1 -12.26 3.42 2.35
C ASP A 1 -13.64 2.81 2.16
N ILE A 2 -13.75 1.81 1.30
CA ILE A 2 -15.01 1.14 0.93
C ILE A 2 -15.33 -0.01 1.91
N GLY A 3 -14.40 -0.37 2.80
CA GLY A 3 -14.66 -1.36 3.86
C GLY A 3 -15.80 -0.93 4.78
N GLY A 4 -16.91 -1.68 4.78
CA GLY A 4 -18.18 -1.32 5.44
C GLY A 4 -18.17 -1.30 6.98
N GLY A 5 -17.05 -1.60 7.64
CA GLY A 5 -16.94 -1.59 9.09
C GLY A 5 -16.69 -0.19 9.69
N PRO A 6 -17.15 0.10 10.92
CA PRO A 6 -16.99 1.41 11.56
C PRO A 6 -15.53 1.80 11.83
N ILE A 7 -14.62 0.81 11.93
CA ILE A 7 -13.18 1.04 12.05
C ILE A 7 -12.57 1.38 10.70
N SER A 8 -12.91 0.64 9.65
CA SER A 8 -12.36 0.87 8.32
C SER A 8 -12.81 2.20 7.71
N ALA A 9 -14.03 2.65 8.02
CA ALA A 9 -14.52 3.99 7.67
C ALA A 9 -13.65 5.14 8.20
N LYS A 10 -12.86 4.92 9.26
CA LYS A 10 -12.01 5.94 9.89
C LYS A 10 -10.54 5.90 9.41
N ARG A 11 -10.17 4.98 8.52
CA ARG A 11 -8.82 4.89 7.96
C ARG A 11 -8.53 6.10 7.08
N LYS A 12 -7.43 6.79 7.37
CA LYS A 12 -7.00 7.99 6.65
C LYS A 12 -5.79 7.74 5.78
N LEU A 13 -4.76 7.13 6.36
CA LEU A 13 -3.51 6.83 5.68
C LEU A 13 -3.25 5.33 5.73
N THR A 14 -2.84 4.79 4.60
CA THR A 14 -2.26 3.45 4.50
C THR A 14 -0.76 3.61 4.35
N LEU A 15 -0.02 2.85 5.14
CA LEU A 15 1.43 2.76 5.09
C LEU A 15 1.81 1.33 4.73
N VAL A 16 2.68 1.15 3.73
CA VAL A 16 3.19 -0.16 3.32
C VAL A 16 4.71 -0.13 3.38
N LEU A 17 5.29 -0.91 4.29
CA LEU A 17 6.73 -1.12 4.44
C LEU A 17 7.15 -2.37 3.65
N GLN A 18 8.18 -2.24 2.81
CA GLN A 18 8.82 -3.37 2.14
C GLN A 18 9.77 -4.10 3.12
N LEU A 19 9.56 -5.40 3.32
CA LEU A 19 10.38 -6.21 4.24
C LEU A 19 11.30 -7.21 3.55
N SER A 20 11.22 -7.33 2.22
CA SER A 20 12.04 -8.25 1.43
C SER A 20 13.00 -7.48 0.52
N PRO A 21 14.22 -7.99 0.26
CA PRO A 21 15.09 -7.48 -0.80
C PRO A 21 14.37 -7.49 -2.16
N PRO A 22 14.57 -6.48 -3.02
CA PRO A 22 13.85 -6.37 -4.30
C PRO A 22 14.22 -7.47 -5.29
N ASP A 23 15.38 -8.10 -5.15
CA ASP A 23 15.87 -9.22 -5.96
C ASP A 23 15.42 -10.60 -5.44
N ALA A 24 14.80 -10.66 -4.26
CA ALA A 24 14.29 -11.92 -3.68
C ALA A 24 12.93 -12.37 -4.27
N TYR A 25 12.29 -11.55 -5.11
CA TYR A 25 11.01 -11.85 -5.76
C TYR A 25 10.85 -11.13 -7.09
N GLU A 26 10.01 -11.68 -7.97
CA GLU A 26 9.66 -11.09 -9.26
C GLU A 26 8.18 -10.62 -9.29
N GLY A 27 7.92 -9.41 -9.78
CA GLY A 27 6.59 -8.79 -9.71
C GLY A 27 6.33 -8.16 -8.34
N GLY A 28 5.10 -8.22 -7.83
CA GLY A 28 4.78 -7.74 -6.48
C GLY A 28 4.93 -6.23 -6.27
N THR A 29 4.84 -5.44 -7.35
CA THR A 29 4.92 -3.97 -7.27
C THR A 29 3.62 -3.42 -6.69
N LEU A 30 3.74 -2.57 -5.68
CA LEU A 30 2.60 -1.79 -5.17
C LEU A 30 2.35 -0.63 -6.14
N GLU A 31 1.17 -0.61 -6.71
CA GLU A 31 0.68 0.45 -7.60
C GLU A 31 -0.37 1.26 -6.87
N VAL A 32 -0.21 2.58 -6.85
CA VAL A 32 -1.16 3.53 -6.26
C VAL A 32 -1.69 4.43 -7.36
N MET A 33 -3.00 4.63 -7.41
CA MET A 33 -3.67 5.38 -8.46
C MET A 33 -4.33 6.67 -7.92
N PRO A 34 -3.57 7.74 -7.68
CA PRO A 34 -4.14 9.03 -7.30
C PRO A 34 -4.73 9.72 -8.56
N GLY A 35 -5.95 9.34 -8.93
CA GLY A 35 -6.64 9.87 -10.11
C GLY A 35 -6.46 8.99 -11.33
N ALA A 36 -6.00 9.55 -12.45
CA ALA A 36 -5.88 8.83 -13.74
C ALA A 36 -4.49 8.23 -14.02
N GLN A 37 -3.54 8.39 -13.10
CA GLN A 37 -2.17 7.88 -13.25
C GLN A 37 -1.90 6.74 -12.28
N VAL A 38 -1.15 5.75 -12.74
CA VAL A 38 -0.60 4.69 -11.90
C VAL A 38 0.82 5.10 -11.48
N LEU A 39 1.06 5.14 -10.17
CA LEU A 39 2.38 5.37 -9.60
C LEU A 39 2.89 4.07 -8.97
N GLU A 40 4.08 3.64 -9.36
CA GLU A 40 4.75 2.50 -8.75
C GLU A 40 5.50 2.94 -7.48
N ALA A 41 5.24 2.23 -6.39
CA ALA A 41 5.97 2.41 -5.15
C ALA A 41 7.37 1.79 -5.23
N SER A 42 8.32 2.36 -4.49
CA SER A 42 9.66 1.77 -4.32
C SER A 42 9.56 0.35 -3.78
N ARG A 43 10.36 -0.55 -4.39
CA ARG A 43 10.55 -1.94 -3.94
C ARG A 43 11.75 -2.09 -3.00
N ALA A 44 12.50 -1.02 -2.74
CA ALA A 44 13.67 -1.09 -1.87
C ALA A 44 13.25 -1.53 -0.45
N GLN A 45 13.95 -2.54 0.09
CA GLN A 45 13.71 -3.01 1.44
C GLN A 45 13.89 -1.87 2.44
N GLY A 46 12.97 -1.74 3.40
CA GLY A 46 12.97 -0.64 4.36
C GLY A 46 12.22 0.62 3.89
N CYS A 47 11.89 0.76 2.60
CA CYS A 47 11.05 1.88 2.16
C CYS A 47 9.61 1.73 2.64
N VAL A 48 9.04 2.85 3.12
CA VAL A 48 7.63 2.98 3.46
C VAL A 48 6.95 3.85 2.41
N THR A 49 5.89 3.32 1.79
CA THR A 49 4.98 4.12 0.95
C THR A 49 3.78 4.54 1.77
N VAL A 50 3.43 5.82 1.73
CA VAL A 50 2.30 6.40 2.48
C VAL A 50 1.32 7.04 1.50
N PHE A 51 0.04 6.68 1.58
CA PHE A 51 -1.00 7.23 0.70
C PHE A 51 -2.37 7.28 1.41
N PRO A 52 -3.32 8.12 0.94
CA PRO A 52 -4.66 8.16 1.49
C PRO A 52 -5.36 6.79 1.39
N SER A 53 -5.98 6.32 2.47
CA SER A 53 -6.57 4.96 2.52
C SER A 53 -7.75 4.74 1.56
N PHE A 54 -8.29 5.80 0.97
CA PHE A 54 -9.34 5.72 -0.05
C PHE A 54 -8.78 5.74 -1.48
N THR A 55 -7.47 5.90 -1.66
CA THR A 55 -6.85 5.85 -2.99
C THR A 55 -6.88 4.42 -3.53
N LEU A 56 -7.32 4.25 -4.79
CA LEU A 56 -7.30 2.97 -5.47
C LEU A 56 -5.85 2.49 -5.59
N HIS A 57 -5.61 1.23 -5.27
CA HIS A 57 -4.29 0.63 -5.30
C HIS A 57 -4.38 -0.88 -5.50
N GLN A 58 -3.31 -1.47 -6.01
CA GLN A 58 -3.16 -2.91 -6.17
C GLN A 58 -1.72 -3.33 -5.93
N VAL A 59 -1.50 -4.64 -5.76
CA VAL A 59 -0.17 -5.23 -5.84
C VAL A 59 -0.16 -6.14 -7.05
N THR A 60 0.77 -5.93 -7.98
CA THR A 60 0.91 -6.81 -9.15
C THR A 60 1.25 -8.24 -8.72
N PRO A 61 0.90 -9.28 -9.51
CA PRO A 61 1.18 -10.66 -9.11
C PRO A 61 2.66 -10.89 -8.81
N VAL A 62 2.95 -11.61 -7.72
CA VAL A 62 4.28 -12.16 -7.47
C VAL A 62 4.42 -13.42 -8.32
N ARG A 63 5.36 -13.41 -9.26
CA ARG A 63 5.57 -14.48 -10.24
C ARG A 63 6.60 -15.52 -9.77
N SER A 64 7.52 -15.10 -8.89
CA SER A 64 8.54 -15.97 -8.27
C SER A 64 8.99 -15.38 -6.93
N GLY A 65 9.45 -16.24 -6.02
CA GLY A 65 9.91 -15.85 -4.68
C GLY A 65 8.77 -15.53 -3.70
N VAL A 66 9.10 -14.87 -2.58
CA VAL A 66 8.13 -14.48 -1.54
C VAL A 66 8.34 -13.03 -1.14
N ARG A 67 7.29 -12.21 -1.28
CA ARG A 67 7.29 -10.81 -0.86
C ARG A 67 6.65 -10.66 0.52
N HIS A 68 7.42 -10.17 1.49
CA HIS A 68 6.89 -9.76 2.79
C HIS A 68 6.73 -8.24 2.85
N SER A 69 5.61 -7.79 3.43
CA SER A 69 5.36 -6.38 3.72
C SER A 69 4.57 -6.22 5.01
N LEU A 70 4.73 -5.06 5.67
CA LEU A 70 3.91 -4.66 6.79
C LEU A 70 2.97 -3.53 6.37
N THR A 71 1.68 -3.70 6.60
CA THR A 71 0.66 -2.67 6.34
C THR A 71 0.16 -2.10 7.66
N VAL A 72 0.16 -0.77 7.76
CA VAL A 72 -0.39 -0.03 8.90
C VAL A 72 -1.45 0.94 8.40
N TRP A 73 -2.53 1.10 9.19
CA TRP A 73 -3.53 2.13 8.96
C TRP A 73 -3.51 3.16 10.08
N ALA A 74 -3.45 4.43 9.70
CA ALA A 74 -3.61 5.54 10.62
C ALA A 74 -5.05 6.06 10.57
N HIS A 75 -5.61 6.34 11.74
CA HIS A 75 -6.98 6.83 11.94
C HIS A 75 -6.93 8.23 12.59
N GLY A 76 -8.02 9.00 12.48
CA GLY A 76 -8.11 10.31 13.13
C GLY A 76 -9.49 10.96 12.99
N PRO A 77 -9.65 12.20 13.51
CA PRO A 77 -10.87 13.00 13.36
C PRO A 77 -11.28 13.19 11.89
N ALA A 78 -12.52 13.57 11.58
CA ALA A 78 -12.91 13.85 10.19
C ALA A 78 -11.95 14.84 9.50
N PHE A 79 -11.72 14.67 8.19
CA PHE A 79 -10.96 15.68 7.43
C PHE A 79 -11.72 17.01 7.47
N ARG A 80 -10.99 18.12 7.55
CA ARG A 80 -11.54 19.47 7.42
C ARG A 80 -11.57 19.88 5.96
#